data_AF-A0A968BS39-F1
#
_entry.id   AF-A0A968BS39-F1
#
_cell.length_a   1.000
_cell.length_b   1.000
_cell.length_c   1.000
_cell.angle_alpha   90.00
_cell.angle_beta   90.00
_cell.angle_gamma   90.00
#
_symmetry.space_group_name_H-M   'P 1'
#
loop_
_entity.id
_entity.type
_entity.pdbx_description
1 polymer ?
#
loop_
_entity_poly.entity_id
_entity_poly.type
_entity_poly.pdbx_seq_one_letter_code
_entity_poly.pdbx_strand_id
1 'polypeptide(L)'
;SVSQLGNPAALEVMGRAFEGSTAEWRGLGTVPASGLSIRPELIQFDAAHLYEIDPGPTREHRGCLCGDVLRGTLRPPECPLFGRACTPVHPIGPCMVSAEGACAAYHQFGQDLPV
;
A
#
# COMPACT_ATOMS: atom_id res chain seq x y z
N SER A 1 -4.56 2.76 25.33
CA SER A 1 -5.96 2.42 25.05
C SER A 1 -6.47 3.33 23.94
N VAL A 2 -7.49 2.90 23.18
CA VAL A 2 -8.11 3.70 22.11
C VAL A 2 -9.52 4.09 22.55
N SER A 3 -9.91 5.34 22.33
CA SER A 3 -11.27 5.84 22.61
C SER A 3 -12.28 5.25 21.63
N GLN A 4 -13.52 4.98 22.08
CA GLN A 4 -14.61 4.55 21.19
C GLN A 4 -14.93 5.58 20.10
N LEU A 5 -14.75 6.87 20.40
CA LEU A 5 -14.95 7.95 19.44
C LEU A 5 -13.73 8.20 18.54
N GLY A 6 -12.65 7.45 18.73
CA GLY A 6 -11.37 7.72 18.09
C GLY A 6 -10.81 9.09 18.49
N ASN A 7 -10.30 9.83 17.51
CA ASN A 7 -9.85 11.22 17.69
C ASN A 7 -10.81 12.16 16.93
N PRO A 8 -11.78 12.81 17.61
CA PRO A 8 -12.79 13.65 16.96
C PRO A 8 -12.19 14.80 16.15
N ALA A 9 -11.13 15.44 16.64
CA ALA A 9 -10.48 16.55 15.95
C ALA A 9 -9.83 16.08 14.63
N ALA A 10 -9.21 14.90 14.62
CA ALA A 10 -8.64 14.34 13.40
C ALA A 10 -9.73 13.97 12.39
N LEU A 11 -10.83 13.36 12.85
CA LEU A 11 -11.97 13.01 11.99
C LEU A 11 -12.62 14.25 11.35
N GLU A 12 -12.76 15.35 12.10
CA GLU A 12 -13.28 16.61 11.57
C GLU A 12 -12.38 17.17 10.46
N VAL A 13 -11.06 17.22 10.68
CA VAL A 13 -10.10 17.71 9.69
C VAL A 13 -10.10 16.83 8.44
N MET A 14 -10.08 15.51 8.61
CA MET A 14 -10.17 14.56 7.50
C MET A 14 -11.46 14.75 6.69
N GLY A 15 -12.60 14.91 7.38
CA GLY A 15 -13.90 15.11 6.73
C GLY A 15 -14.03 16.45 6.00
N ARG A 16 -13.29 17.49 6.42
CA ARG A 16 -13.20 18.78 5.72
C ARG A 16 -12.31 18.73 4.48
N ALA A 17 -11.30 17.87 4.48
CA ALA A 17 -10.31 17.81 3.40
C ALA A 17 -10.66 16.78 2.31
N PHE A 18 -11.24 15.65 2.71
CA PHE A 18 -11.42 14.48 1.85
C PHE A 18 -12.86 13.97 1.83
N GLU A 19 -13.17 13.22 0.78
CA GLU A 19 -14.38 12.40 0.67
C GLU A 19 -14.05 10.97 0.23
N GLY A 20 -14.91 10.02 0.58
CA GLY A 20 -14.70 8.61 0.26
C GLY A 20 -14.79 8.34 -1.24
N SER A 21 -13.86 7.55 -1.76
CA SER A 21 -13.77 7.23 -3.18
C SER A 21 -13.44 5.76 -3.42
N THR A 22 -13.54 5.34 -4.68
CA THR A 22 -13.02 4.03 -5.11
C THR A 22 -11.52 4.15 -5.33
N ALA A 23 -10.76 3.14 -4.90
CA ALA A 23 -9.30 3.10 -5.10
C ALA A 23 -8.83 1.73 -5.58
N GLU A 24 -7.76 1.72 -6.38
CA GLU A 24 -7.01 0.52 -6.70
C GLU A 24 -6.05 0.18 -5.56
N TRP A 25 -6.18 -1.03 -5.01
CA TRP A 25 -5.27 -1.57 -4.02
C TRP A 25 -4.40 -2.64 -4.67
N ARG A 26 -3.07 -2.49 -4.58
CA ARG A 26 -2.13 -3.45 -5.16
C ARG A 26 -2.40 -4.87 -4.64
N GLY A 27 -2.60 -5.82 -5.56
CA GLY A 27 -2.91 -7.21 -5.22
C GLY A 27 -4.35 -7.50 -4.78
N LEU A 28 -5.18 -6.47 -4.57
CA LEU A 28 -6.61 -6.58 -4.25
C LEU A 28 -7.51 -6.07 -5.40
N GLY A 29 -6.98 -5.22 -6.28
CA GLY A 29 -7.71 -4.58 -7.38
C GLY A 29 -8.52 -3.37 -6.92
N THR A 30 -9.53 -3.01 -7.70
CA THR A 30 -10.49 -1.94 -7.40
C THR A 30 -11.33 -2.27 -6.19
N VAL A 31 -11.26 -1.46 -5.13
CA VAL A 31 -12.09 -1.61 -3.94
C VAL A 31 -12.98 -0.37 -3.77
N PRO A 32 -14.32 -0.51 -3.79
CA PRO A 32 -15.24 0.60 -3.57
C PRO A 32 -15.09 1.21 -2.17
N ALA A 33 -15.29 2.53 -2.06
CA ALA A 33 -15.28 3.28 -0.80
C ALA A 33 -14.05 3.01 0.10
N SER A 34 -12.89 2.77 -0.52
CA SER A 34 -11.63 2.44 0.16
C SER A 34 -10.56 3.53 0.00
N GLY A 35 -10.80 4.49 -0.90
CA GLY A 35 -9.93 5.62 -1.16
C GLY A 35 -10.45 6.91 -0.54
N LEU A 36 -9.61 7.94 -0.65
CA LEU A 36 -9.96 9.32 -0.34
C LEU A 36 -9.60 10.20 -1.54
N SER A 37 -10.56 11.01 -2.00
CA SER A 37 -10.31 12.09 -2.96
C SER A 37 -10.34 13.44 -2.25
N ILE A 38 -9.57 14.40 -2.75
CA ILE A 38 -9.60 15.78 -2.26
C ILE A 38 -10.96 16.38 -2.59
N ARG A 39 -11.58 17.05 -1.62
CA ARG A 39 -12.89 17.67 -1.82
C ARG A 39 -12.85 18.81 -2.86
N PRO A 40 -13.97 19.08 -3.57
CA PRO A 40 -14.04 20.16 -4.56
C PRO A 40 -13.64 21.54 -4.01
N GLU A 41 -13.94 21.85 -2.75
CA GLU A 41 -13.58 23.12 -2.12
C GLU A 41 -12.05 23.32 -1.99
N LEU A 42 -11.28 22.22 -2.06
CA LEU A 42 -9.83 22.19 -1.95
C LEU A 42 -9.16 21.72 -3.26
N ILE A 43 -9.88 21.69 -4.38
CA ILE A 43 -9.38 21.15 -5.66
C ILE A 43 -8.12 21.85 -6.18
N GLN A 44 -7.90 23.11 -5.77
CA GLN A 44 -6.66 23.86 -6.03
C GLN A 44 -5.39 23.20 -5.46
N PHE A 45 -5.52 22.18 -4.61
CA PHE A 45 -4.43 21.38 -4.06
C PHE A 45 -4.33 19.98 -4.68
N ASP A 46 -5.24 19.60 -5.58
CA ASP A 46 -5.26 18.28 -6.21
C ASP A 46 -4.41 18.25 -7.48
N ALA A 47 -3.23 17.62 -7.40
CA ALA A 47 -2.33 17.48 -8.55
C ALA A 47 -2.96 16.70 -9.72
N ALA A 48 -3.86 15.74 -9.45
CA ALA A 48 -4.54 15.00 -10.51
C ALA A 48 -5.54 15.87 -11.28
N HIS A 49 -6.03 16.96 -10.66
CA HIS A 49 -6.85 17.95 -11.33
C HIS A 49 -6.03 19.05 -12.00
N LEU A 50 -4.93 19.47 -11.37
CA LEU A 50 -4.07 20.55 -11.87
C LEU A 50 -3.23 20.16 -13.08
N TYR A 51 -2.95 18.88 -13.26
CA TYR A 51 -2.08 18.39 -14.32
C TYR A 51 -2.71 17.22 -15.08
N GLU A 52 -2.81 17.35 -16.40
CA GLU A 52 -3.20 16.25 -17.29
C GLU A 52 -2.00 15.30 -17.49
N ILE A 53 -1.89 14.29 -16.62
CA ILE A 53 -0.83 13.28 -16.69
C ILE A 53 -1.46 11.89 -16.81
N ASP A 54 -1.10 11.17 -17.87
CA ASP A 54 -1.38 9.73 -18.00
C ASP A 54 -0.10 8.93 -17.65
N PRO A 55 -0.02 8.29 -16.47
CA PRO A 55 1.12 7.46 -16.10
C PRO A 55 1.14 6.11 -16.84
N GLY A 56 0.10 5.78 -17.60
CA GLY A 56 -0.10 4.48 -18.20
C GLY A 56 -0.45 3.39 -17.17
N PRO A 57 -0.56 2.12 -17.61
CA PRO A 57 -0.96 1.03 -16.73
C PRO A 57 0.14 0.68 -15.73
N THR A 58 -0.26 0.40 -14.49
CA THR A 58 0.63 -0.17 -13.47
C THR A 58 1.17 -1.52 -13.95
N ARG A 59 2.49 -1.69 -13.93
CA ARG A 59 3.18 -2.93 -14.30
C ARG A 59 3.87 -3.53 -13.09
N GLU A 60 3.44 -4.72 -12.71
CA GLU A 60 4.10 -5.50 -11.67
C GLU A 60 5.07 -6.51 -12.27
N HIS A 61 6.17 -6.78 -11.56
CA HIS A 61 7.11 -7.81 -11.97
C HIS A 61 6.42 -9.18 -11.90
N ARG A 62 6.39 -9.92 -13.02
CA ARG A 62 5.61 -11.18 -13.15
C ARG A 62 5.93 -12.24 -12.08
N GLY A 63 7.16 -12.31 -11.60
CA GLY A 63 7.56 -13.24 -10.55
C GLY A 63 7.30 -12.76 -9.11
N CYS A 64 6.83 -11.52 -8.92
CA CYS A 64 6.63 -10.95 -7.60
C CYS A 64 5.25 -11.32 -7.05
N LEU A 65 5.23 -11.95 -5.86
CA LEU A 65 4.00 -12.38 -5.18
C LEU A 65 3.56 -11.41 -4.07
N CYS A 66 3.91 -10.11 -4.16
CA CYS A 66 3.52 -9.12 -3.14
C CYS A 66 2.00 -9.06 -2.94
N GLY A 67 1.21 -9.26 -4.00
CA GLY A 67 -0.25 -9.28 -3.87
C GLY A 67 -0.79 -10.44 -3.03
N ASP A 68 -0.16 -11.63 -3.07
CA ASP A 68 -0.49 -12.76 -2.19
C ASP A 68 -0.02 -12.50 -0.76
N VAL A 69 1.16 -11.92 -0.59
CA VAL A 69 1.69 -11.50 0.73
C VAL A 69 0.76 -10.48 1.39
N LEU A 70 0.31 -9.46 0.66
CA LEU A 70 -0.61 -8.43 1.17
C LEU A 70 -1.98 -9.00 1.55
N ARG A 71 -2.45 -10.03 0.84
CA ARG A 71 -3.70 -10.75 1.17
C ARG A 71 -3.52 -11.78 2.30
N GLY A 72 -2.29 -12.04 2.73
CA GLY A 72 -1.99 -13.05 3.74
C GLY A 72 -2.19 -14.49 3.28
N THR A 73 -2.27 -14.74 1.96
CA THR A 73 -2.40 -16.09 1.40
C THR A 73 -1.04 -16.80 1.25
N LEU A 74 0.05 -16.06 1.44
CA LEU A 74 1.43 -16.54 1.28
C LEU A 74 2.37 -15.74 2.20
N ARG A 75 3.32 -16.38 2.90
CA ARG A 75 4.35 -15.66 3.67
C ARG A 75 5.56 -15.32 2.80
N PRO A 76 6.30 -14.24 3.11
CA PRO A 76 7.45 -13.85 2.28
C PRO A 76 8.45 -14.96 1.94
N PRO A 77 8.84 -15.89 2.83
CA PRO A 77 9.76 -16.99 2.51
C PRO A 77 9.23 -17.99 1.46
N GLU A 78 7.91 -18.05 1.25
CA GLU A 78 7.27 -18.90 0.24
C GLU A 78 7.34 -18.26 -1.16
N CYS A 79 7.68 -16.97 -1.26
CA CYS A 79 7.91 -16.30 -2.53
C CYS A 79 9.27 -16.71 -3.11
N PRO A 80 9.35 -17.22 -4.36
CA PRO A 80 10.59 -17.73 -4.93
C PRO A 80 11.69 -16.68 -5.12
N LEU A 81 11.31 -15.39 -5.11
CA LEU A 81 12.26 -14.28 -5.23
C LEU A 81 12.82 -13.81 -3.87
N PHE A 82 12.15 -14.11 -2.76
CA PHE A 82 12.46 -13.57 -1.44
C PHE A 82 13.84 -14.02 -0.95
N GLY A 83 14.65 -13.06 -0.49
CA GLY A 83 16.01 -13.31 0.03
C GLY A 83 17.02 -13.75 -1.03
N ARG A 84 16.59 -13.87 -2.29
CA ARG A 84 17.41 -14.26 -3.45
C ARG A 84 17.55 -13.07 -4.39
N ALA A 85 16.72 -13.02 -5.42
CA ALA A 85 16.69 -11.91 -6.38
C ALA A 85 16.04 -10.65 -5.80
N CYS A 86 15.16 -10.80 -4.80
CA CYS A 86 14.49 -9.71 -4.10
C CYS A 86 15.08 -9.58 -2.68
N THR A 87 15.84 -8.52 -2.46
CA THR A 87 16.49 -8.18 -1.17
C THR A 87 16.31 -6.69 -0.89
N PRO A 88 16.60 -6.19 0.33
CA PRO A 88 16.51 -4.75 0.61
C PRO A 88 17.43 -3.90 -0.29
N VAL A 89 18.59 -4.42 -0.68
CA VAL A 89 19.53 -3.73 -1.57
C VAL A 89 19.11 -3.83 -3.04
N HIS A 90 18.46 -4.93 -3.44
CA HIS A 90 17.91 -5.14 -4.78
C HIS A 90 16.43 -5.53 -4.71
N PRO A 91 15.52 -4.58 -4.44
CA PRO A 91 14.12 -4.90 -4.26
C PRO A 91 13.41 -5.07 -5.61
N ILE A 92 12.65 -6.16 -5.76
CA ILE A 92 11.82 -6.43 -6.95
C ILE A 92 10.39 -5.93 -6.75
N GLY A 93 9.86 -6.03 -5.53
CA GLY A 93 8.49 -5.69 -5.19
C GLY A 93 8.40 -4.67 -4.06
N PRO A 94 7.29 -3.93 -3.95
CA PRO A 94 7.13 -2.85 -2.98
C PRO A 94 7.19 -3.33 -1.53
N CYS A 95 6.78 -4.58 -1.25
CA CYS A 95 6.87 -5.13 0.10
C CYS A 95 8.32 -5.32 0.59
N MET A 96 9.32 -5.26 -0.30
CA MET A 96 10.75 -5.25 0.05
C MET A 96 11.33 -3.83 0.11
N VAL A 97 10.65 -2.84 -0.48
CA VAL A 97 11.07 -1.42 -0.45
C VAL A 97 10.53 -0.70 0.77
N SER A 98 9.25 -0.94 1.10
CA SER A 98 8.56 -0.22 2.18
C SER A 98 9.12 -0.61 3.54
N ALA A 99 9.29 0.38 4.44
CA ALA A 99 9.64 0.15 5.84
C ALA A 99 8.57 -0.67 6.59
N GLU A 100 7.31 -0.57 6.16
CA GLU A 100 6.19 -1.36 6.69
C GLU A 100 5.93 -2.63 5.86
N GLY A 101 6.77 -2.89 4.85
CA GLY A 101 6.60 -4.01 3.95
C GLY A 101 6.88 -5.34 4.65
N ALA A 102 5.93 -6.29 4.55
CA ALA A 102 6.07 -7.60 5.17
C ALA A 102 7.34 -8.35 4.71
N CYS A 103 7.75 -8.22 3.44
CA CYS A 103 8.98 -8.85 2.96
C CYS A 103 10.22 -8.19 3.58
N ALA A 104 10.28 -6.86 3.66
CA ALA A 104 11.39 -6.17 4.32
C ALA A 104 11.49 -6.58 5.80
N ALA A 105 10.36 -6.61 6.51
CA ALA A 105 10.29 -7.04 7.91
C ALA A 105 10.74 -8.49 8.11
N TYR A 106 10.25 -9.43 7.29
CA TYR A 106 10.69 -10.83 7.33
C TYR A 106 12.19 -10.97 7.02
N HIS A 107 12.72 -10.20 6.08
CA HIS A 107 14.14 -10.23 5.76
C HIS A 107 14.99 -9.72 6.94
N GLN A 108 14.52 -8.69 7.64
CA GLN A 108 15.25 -8.08 8.74
C GLN A 108 15.19 -8.89 10.04
N PHE A 109 14.04 -9.51 10.34
CA PHE A 109 13.77 -10.09 11.66
C PHE A 109 13.32 -11.56 11.62
N GLY A 110 13.07 -12.13 10.45
CA GLY A 110 12.41 -13.44 10.31
C GLY A 110 13.31 -14.66 10.46
N GLN A 111 14.59 -14.52 10.81
CA GLN A 111 15.54 -15.65 10.89
C GLN A 111 15.16 -16.70 11.95
N ASP A 112 14.40 -16.31 12.98
CA ASP A 112 13.98 -17.17 14.09
C ASP A 112 12.51 -17.61 14.01
N LEU A 113 11.80 -17.27 12.93
CA LEU A 113 10.39 -17.66 12.79
C LEU A 113 10.26 -19.13 12.33
N PRO A 114 9.44 -19.96 13.00
CA PRO A 114 9.19 -21.31 12.54
C PRO A 114 8.53 -21.30 11.15
N VAL A 115 9.09 -22.10 10.26
CA VAL A 115 8.57 -22.34 8.90
C VAL A 115 7.24 -23.07 8.99
#